data_AF-A0A940T646-F1
#
_entry.id   AF-A0A940T646-F1
#
_cell.length_a   1.000
_cell.length_b   1.000
_cell.length_c   1.000
_cell.angle_alpha   90.00
_cell.angle_beta   90.00
_cell.angle_gamma   90.00
#
_symmetry.space_group_name_H-M   'P 1'
#
loop_
_entity.id
_entity.type
_entity.pdbx_description
1 polymer ?
#
loop_
_entity_poly.entity_id
_entity_poly.type
_entity_poly.pdbx_seq_one_letter_code
_entity_poly.pdbx_strand_id
1 'polypeptide(L)'
;MKKMLFLLFVLSSSLNLHAQDNYRPLVEEGKTFNYIVDDVHYEFDKENNRMIRHDKYLPSSLVIKGDTVVDGIEYKKIMHESESVTYYNEDENPNFLYGIIREENKKVYIRYFVEGFFFYENKEFLIYDFGLNVGDCFVEDFNGLFTTTLKLESIEVKDGKRIFNFSTNNNQSPTRQWMEGAGGRYALGLEEIWDIPTCIECDWLYPQYQSCYIGDDCLCTFDENGNVVLGVEVIKTIDGKDDSIYDLQGRRLNAEPERGLYIKDGKKIAK
;
A
#
# COMPACT_ATOMS: atom_id res chain seq x y z
N MET A 1 -23.47 -50.56 18.68
CA MET A 1 -22.60 -49.60 19.38
C MET A 1 -21.40 -49.15 18.56
N LYS A 2 -20.55 -50.03 17.99
CA LYS A 2 -19.37 -49.62 17.19
C LYS A 2 -19.69 -48.72 15.97
N LYS A 3 -20.81 -48.97 15.27
CA LYS A 3 -21.26 -48.13 14.14
C LYS A 3 -21.74 -46.73 14.56
N MET A 4 -22.17 -46.58 15.81
CA MET A 4 -22.70 -45.31 16.34
C MET A 4 -21.57 -44.40 16.84
N LEU A 5 -20.47 -44.97 17.37
CA LEU A 5 -19.25 -44.23 17.68
C LEU A 5 -18.56 -43.68 16.42
N PHE A 6 -18.57 -44.43 15.32
CA PHE A 6 -17.93 -43.99 14.07
C PHE A 6 -18.65 -42.79 13.45
N LEU A 7 -19.98 -42.74 13.54
CA LEU A 7 -20.78 -41.59 13.09
C LEU A 7 -20.50 -40.34 13.93
N LEU A 8 -20.38 -40.50 15.26
CA LEU A 8 -20.03 -39.41 16.18
C LEU A 8 -18.62 -38.86 15.92
N PHE A 9 -17.66 -39.72 15.57
CA PHE A 9 -16.29 -39.31 15.24
C PHE A 9 -16.24 -38.50 13.94
N VAL A 10 -16.96 -38.94 12.90
CA VAL A 10 -17.06 -38.23 11.61
C VAL A 10 -17.83 -36.90 11.75
N LEU A 11 -18.87 -36.85 12.59
CA LEU A 11 -19.60 -35.61 12.87
C LEU A 11 -18.77 -34.61 13.71
N SER A 12 -17.88 -35.11 14.58
CA SER A 12 -16.98 -34.25 15.38
C SER A 12 -15.82 -33.68 14.58
N SER A 13 -15.32 -34.37 13.54
CA SER A 13 -14.28 -33.83 12.67
C SER A 13 -14.81 -32.83 11.64
N SER A 14 -16.12 -32.83 11.35
CA SER A 14 -16.77 -31.78 10.56
C SER A 14 -17.08 -30.48 11.32
N LEU A 15 -16.89 -30.44 12.64
CA LEU A 15 -17.07 -29.22 13.44
C LEU A 15 -15.82 -28.33 13.50
N ASN A 16 -14.70 -28.76 12.91
CA ASN A 16 -13.58 -27.88 12.58
C ASN A 16 -13.78 -27.18 11.23
N LEU A 17 -15.03 -26.84 10.89
CA LEU A 17 -15.29 -25.62 10.15
C LEU A 17 -14.89 -24.48 11.08
N HIS A 18 -13.59 -24.20 11.18
CA HIS A 18 -13.18 -22.83 11.48
C HIS A 18 -14.04 -21.96 10.57
N ALA A 19 -14.81 -21.05 11.16
CA ALA A 19 -15.36 -19.93 10.42
C ALA A 19 -14.22 -19.45 9.52
N GLN A 20 -14.38 -19.63 8.21
CA GLN A 20 -13.32 -19.42 7.25
C GLN A 20 -13.05 -17.93 7.35
N ASP A 21 -12.04 -17.58 8.15
CA ASP A 21 -11.64 -16.22 8.35
C ASP A 21 -11.16 -15.81 6.97
N ASN A 22 -11.95 -14.97 6.28
CA ASN A 22 -11.69 -14.52 4.90
C ASN A 22 -10.53 -13.51 4.90
N TYR A 23 -9.47 -13.87 5.60
CA TYR A 23 -8.26 -13.11 5.74
C TYR A 23 -7.52 -13.12 4.42
N ARG A 24 -7.15 -11.93 3.94
CA ARG A 24 -6.34 -11.77 2.75
C ARG A 24 -4.90 -11.49 3.18
N PRO A 25 -3.94 -12.38 2.86
CA PRO A 25 -2.54 -12.16 3.21
C PRO A 25 -2.02 -10.93 2.49
N LEU A 26 -1.12 -10.19 3.13
CA LEU A 26 -0.36 -9.11 2.50
C LEU A 26 0.84 -9.69 1.75
N VAL A 27 1.53 -10.68 2.31
CA VAL A 27 2.69 -11.30 1.66
C VAL A 27 2.23 -12.36 0.68
N GLU A 28 2.18 -11.99 -0.60
CA GLU A 28 1.74 -12.84 -1.69
C GLU A 28 2.57 -12.59 -2.94
N GLU A 29 2.96 -13.66 -3.64
CA GLU A 29 3.78 -13.59 -4.86
C GLU A 29 3.10 -12.75 -5.94
N GLY A 30 3.85 -11.84 -6.57
CA GLY A 30 3.34 -10.97 -7.63
C GLY A 30 2.50 -9.80 -7.14
N LYS A 31 2.43 -9.56 -5.82
CA LYS A 31 1.78 -8.37 -5.28
C LYS A 31 2.63 -7.13 -5.54
N THR A 32 1.98 -6.09 -6.04
CA THR A 32 2.62 -4.85 -6.46
C THR A 32 2.06 -3.66 -5.70
N PHE A 33 2.95 -2.83 -5.17
CA PHE A 33 2.65 -1.59 -4.44
C PHE A 33 3.19 -0.43 -5.27
N ASN A 34 2.32 0.30 -5.97
CA ASN A 34 2.72 1.40 -6.84
C ASN A 34 2.73 2.71 -6.06
N TYR A 35 3.77 3.51 -6.26
CA TYR A 35 3.92 4.83 -5.66
C TYR A 35 4.58 5.79 -6.65
N ILE A 36 4.49 7.08 -6.34
CA ILE A 36 5.16 8.14 -7.09
C ILE A 36 6.20 8.77 -6.18
N VAL A 37 7.43 8.86 -6.66
CA VAL A 37 8.50 9.61 -6.00
C VAL A 37 8.55 11.00 -6.63
N ASP A 38 8.49 12.04 -5.80
CA ASP A 38 8.65 13.43 -6.25
C ASP A 38 10.13 13.80 -6.22
N ASP A 39 10.80 13.66 -7.37
CA ASP A 39 12.20 14.04 -7.54
C ASP A 39 12.29 15.53 -7.84
N VAL A 40 12.51 16.30 -6.77
CA VAL A 40 12.67 17.75 -6.81
C VAL A 40 14.16 18.07 -6.80
N HIS A 41 14.67 18.62 -7.89
CA HIS A 41 16.04 19.15 -7.93
C HIS A 41 16.06 20.63 -8.26
N TYR A 42 16.98 21.35 -7.62
CA TYR A 42 17.18 22.76 -7.83
C TYR A 42 18.42 23.01 -8.69
N GLU A 43 18.26 23.77 -9.77
CA GLU A 43 19.35 24.21 -10.62
C GLU A 43 19.56 25.72 -10.45
N PHE A 44 20.78 26.15 -10.14
CA PHE A 44 21.10 27.57 -10.09
C PHE A 44 21.33 28.13 -11.49
N ASP A 45 20.37 28.91 -11.97
CA ASP A 45 20.45 29.69 -13.20
C ASP A 45 21.36 30.90 -12.98
N LYS A 46 22.63 30.74 -13.35
CA LYS A 46 23.67 31.76 -13.20
C LYS A 46 23.39 33.04 -13.99
N GLU A 47 22.68 32.93 -15.12
CA GLU A 47 22.38 34.09 -15.98
C GLU A 47 21.32 34.98 -15.35
N ASN A 48 20.31 34.37 -14.73
CA ASN A 48 19.19 35.08 -14.11
C ASN A 48 19.31 35.20 -12.57
N ASN A 49 20.41 34.71 -11.99
CA ASN A 49 20.71 34.72 -10.55
C ASN A 49 19.53 34.21 -9.71
N ARG A 50 18.96 33.05 -10.09
CA ARG A 50 17.78 32.45 -9.45
C ARG A 50 17.91 30.94 -9.37
N MET A 51 17.24 30.32 -8.40
CA MET A 51 17.04 28.87 -8.37
C MET A 51 15.88 28.49 -9.28
N ILE A 52 16.06 27.46 -10.10
CA ILE A 52 15.01 26.80 -10.88
C ILE A 52 14.67 25.50 -10.15
N ARG A 53 13.40 25.33 -9.82
CA ARG A 53 12.88 24.06 -9.32
C ARG A 53 12.47 23.20 -10.51
N HIS A 54 12.98 21.98 -10.57
CA HIS A 54 12.58 20.96 -11.53
C HIS A 54 11.87 19.84 -10.78
N ASP A 55 10.60 19.63 -11.12
CA ASP A 55 9.77 18.58 -10.53
C ASP A 55 9.70 17.40 -11.49
N LYS A 56 10.12 16.22 -11.03
CA LYS A 56 10.02 14.98 -11.81
C LYS A 56 9.28 13.92 -11.00
N TYR A 57 8.09 13.55 -11.48
CA TYR A 57 7.32 12.47 -10.90
C TYR A 57 7.78 11.12 -11.47
N LEU A 58 8.37 10.30 -10.62
CA LEU A 58 8.89 8.99 -10.98
C LEU A 58 7.93 7.89 -10.51
N PRO A 59 7.14 7.28 -11.41
CA PRO A 59 6.35 6.11 -11.06
C PRO A 59 7.31 4.97 -10.70
N SER A 60 7.08 4.37 -9.54
CA SER A 60 7.88 3.27 -9.02
C SER A 60 6.98 2.24 -8.35
N SER A 61 7.48 1.02 -8.22
CA SER A 61 6.73 -0.10 -7.68
C SER A 61 7.59 -0.93 -6.74
N LEU A 62 7.01 -1.38 -5.63
CA LEU A 62 7.56 -2.49 -4.85
C LEU A 62 6.81 -3.76 -5.24
N VAL A 63 7.54 -4.81 -5.61
CA VAL A 63 6.98 -6.08 -6.08
C VAL A 63 7.44 -7.21 -5.17
N ILE A 64 6.51 -7.97 -4.61
CA ILE A 64 6.82 -9.19 -3.86
C ILE A 64 7.12 -10.29 -4.86
N LYS A 65 8.39 -10.71 -4.95
CA LYS A 65 8.82 -11.65 -6.00
C LYS A 65 9.95 -12.57 -5.57
N GLY A 66 9.67 -13.85 -5.53
CA GLY A 66 10.63 -14.91 -5.26
C GLY A 66 10.87 -15.15 -3.78
N ASP A 67 11.25 -16.38 -3.48
CA ASP A 67 11.51 -16.86 -2.13
C ASP A 67 12.97 -16.67 -1.72
N THR A 68 13.20 -16.61 -0.41
CA THR A 68 14.52 -16.68 0.20
C THR A 68 14.44 -17.24 1.61
N VAL A 69 15.58 -17.68 2.13
CA VAL A 69 15.71 -18.14 3.51
C VAL A 69 16.84 -17.37 4.17
N VAL A 70 16.59 -16.77 5.33
CA VAL A 70 17.58 -16.07 6.13
C VAL A 70 17.47 -16.57 7.56
N ASP A 71 18.59 -17.00 8.14
CA ASP A 71 18.65 -17.57 9.49
C ASP A 71 17.66 -18.71 9.76
N GLY A 72 17.33 -19.49 8.71
CA GLY A 72 16.37 -20.60 8.76
C GLY A 72 14.89 -20.19 8.71
N ILE A 73 14.59 -18.90 8.53
CA ILE A 73 13.23 -18.37 8.38
C ILE A 73 12.96 -18.08 6.90
N GLU A 74 11.78 -18.48 6.44
CA GLU A 74 11.32 -18.25 5.06
C GLU A 74 10.78 -16.82 4.87
N TYR A 75 11.20 -16.19 3.78
CA TYR A 75 10.75 -14.86 3.38
C TYR A 75 10.46 -14.82 1.89
N LYS A 76 9.65 -13.86 1.48
CA LYS A 76 9.59 -13.34 0.11
C LYS A 76 10.56 -12.16 -0.04
N LYS A 77 11.09 -11.96 -1.25
CA LYS A 77 11.85 -10.76 -1.59
C LYS A 77 10.91 -9.63 -2.00
N ILE A 78 11.30 -8.41 -1.70
CA ILE A 78 10.69 -7.19 -2.23
C ILE A 78 11.66 -6.57 -3.23
N MET A 79 11.25 -6.50 -4.48
CA MET A 79 12.00 -5.83 -5.54
C MET A 79 11.48 -4.41 -5.70
N HIS A 80 12.37 -3.43 -5.71
CA HIS A 80 12.07 -2.10 -6.24
C HIS A 80 12.12 -2.18 -7.76
N GLU A 81 11.13 -1.63 -8.44
CA GLU A 81 11.09 -1.52 -9.90
C GLU A 81 10.74 -0.08 -10.30
N SER A 82 11.56 0.54 -11.16
CA SER A 82 11.35 1.92 -11.63
C SER A 82 11.91 2.13 -13.04
N GLU A 83 11.40 3.14 -13.74
CA GLU A 83 11.90 3.55 -15.06
C GLU A 83 13.13 4.46 -14.98
N SER A 84 13.45 4.99 -13.80
CA SER A 84 14.60 5.87 -13.58
C SER A 84 15.31 5.50 -12.29
N VAL A 85 16.62 5.74 -12.25
CA VAL A 85 17.40 5.62 -11.02
C VAL A 85 16.82 6.60 -10.00
N THR A 86 16.40 6.07 -8.86
CA THR A 86 15.98 6.88 -7.72
C THR A 86 17.19 7.16 -6.85
N TYR A 87 17.11 8.21 -6.04
CA TYR A 87 18.19 8.65 -5.15
C TYR A 87 18.68 7.56 -4.16
N TYR A 88 17.87 6.53 -3.94
CA TYR A 88 18.10 5.44 -2.97
C TYR A 88 18.98 4.31 -3.52
N ASN A 89 19.60 4.50 -4.68
CA ASN A 89 20.40 3.49 -5.34
C ASN A 89 21.81 4.00 -5.65
N GLU A 90 22.79 3.59 -4.85
CA GLU A 90 24.20 3.88 -5.10
C GLU A 90 24.74 3.17 -6.36
N ASP A 91 24.12 2.04 -6.74
CA ASP A 91 24.54 1.18 -7.86
C ASP A 91 24.00 1.63 -9.23
N GLU A 92 23.34 2.80 -9.32
CA GLU A 92 22.66 3.32 -10.52
C GLU A 92 21.68 2.34 -11.18
N ASN A 93 21.20 1.34 -10.45
CA ASN A 93 20.27 0.35 -10.96
C ASN A 93 18.86 0.67 -10.46
N PRO A 94 17.91 1.04 -11.33
CA PRO A 94 16.55 1.36 -10.90
C PRO A 94 15.77 0.13 -10.36
N ASN A 95 16.29 -1.08 -10.59
CA ASN A 95 15.66 -2.33 -10.19
C ASN A 95 16.54 -3.12 -9.22
N PHE A 96 16.24 -3.06 -7.93
CA PHE A 96 17.10 -3.63 -6.89
C PHE A 96 16.31 -4.34 -5.80
N LEU A 97 17.01 -5.14 -4.99
CA LEU A 97 16.42 -5.81 -3.83
C LEU A 97 16.20 -4.78 -2.72
N TYR A 98 14.94 -4.40 -2.50
CA TYR A 98 14.56 -3.43 -1.47
C TYR A 98 14.64 -4.04 -0.05
N GLY A 99 14.24 -5.31 0.06
CA GLY A 99 14.24 -6.02 1.33
C GLY A 99 13.63 -7.41 1.22
N ILE A 100 13.33 -7.99 2.37
CA ILE A 100 12.63 -9.27 2.49
C ILE A 100 11.46 -9.13 3.46
N ILE A 101 10.38 -9.87 3.20
CA ILE A 101 9.11 -9.78 3.93
C ILE A 101 8.55 -11.16 4.18
N ARG A 102 7.93 -11.34 5.35
CA ARG A 102 7.22 -12.57 5.70
C ARG A 102 5.96 -12.23 6.45
N GLU A 103 5.07 -13.20 6.49
CA GLU A 103 3.83 -13.07 7.22
C GLU A 103 3.54 -14.35 8.01
N GLU A 104 3.19 -14.17 9.26
CA GLU A 104 2.90 -15.28 10.17
C GLU A 104 1.82 -14.86 11.15
N ASN A 105 0.76 -15.67 11.30
CA ASN A 105 -0.34 -15.38 12.23
C ASN A 105 -0.93 -13.97 12.07
N LYS A 106 -1.14 -13.53 10.81
CA LYS A 106 -1.64 -12.19 10.43
C LYS A 106 -0.72 -11.01 10.78
N LYS A 107 0.54 -11.31 11.12
CA LYS A 107 1.58 -10.31 11.41
C LYS A 107 2.56 -10.27 10.27
N VAL A 108 2.88 -9.08 9.81
CA VAL A 108 3.78 -8.84 8.68
C VAL A 108 5.09 -8.30 9.20
N TYR A 109 6.17 -9.00 8.88
CA TYR A 109 7.52 -8.67 9.25
C TYR A 109 8.36 -8.41 8.01
N ILE A 110 9.30 -7.48 8.10
CA ILE A 110 10.14 -7.06 6.98
C ILE A 110 11.54 -6.74 7.48
N ARG A 111 12.52 -6.82 6.60
CA ARG A 111 13.92 -6.45 6.80
C ARG A 111 14.38 -5.70 5.55
N TYR A 112 14.82 -4.46 5.72
CA TYR A 112 15.32 -3.63 4.61
C TYR A 112 16.81 -3.86 4.35
N PHE A 113 17.20 -3.69 3.08
CA PHE A 113 18.59 -3.77 2.63
C PHE A 113 19.09 -2.50 1.94
N VAL A 114 18.30 -1.44 1.96
CA VAL A 114 18.60 -0.18 1.29
C VAL A 114 19.11 0.84 2.30
N GLU A 115 20.14 1.59 1.91
CA GLU A 115 20.72 2.64 2.75
C GLU A 115 19.74 3.81 2.90
N GLY A 116 19.74 4.46 4.07
CA GLY A 116 18.80 5.54 4.41
C GLY A 116 17.82 5.18 5.53
N PHE A 117 17.59 3.88 5.78
CA PHE A 117 16.85 3.39 6.95
C PHE A 117 17.81 3.09 8.12
N PHE A 118 18.60 4.09 8.49
CA PHE A 118 19.77 3.97 9.39
C PHE A 118 19.49 3.29 10.75
N PHE A 119 18.23 3.23 11.19
CA PHE A 119 17.84 2.59 12.45
C PHE A 119 17.53 1.08 12.32
N TYR A 120 17.36 0.54 11.10
CA TYR A 120 16.77 -0.78 10.86
C TYR A 120 17.44 -1.64 9.81
N GLU A 121 18.52 -1.17 9.19
CA GLU A 121 19.30 -1.98 8.25
C GLU A 121 19.60 -3.37 8.83
N ASN A 122 19.23 -4.39 8.06
CA ASN A 122 19.45 -5.80 8.39
C ASN A 122 18.75 -6.31 9.67
N LYS A 123 17.79 -5.58 10.24
CA LYS A 123 16.93 -6.05 11.33
C LYS A 123 15.51 -6.32 10.86
N GLU A 124 14.91 -7.35 11.43
CA GLU A 124 13.49 -7.63 11.22
C GLU A 124 12.63 -6.72 12.12
N PHE A 125 11.56 -6.18 11.55
CA PHE A 125 10.58 -5.35 12.25
C PHE A 125 9.15 -5.73 11.86
N LEU A 126 8.22 -5.57 12.80
CA LEU A 126 6.78 -5.78 12.60
C LEU A 126 6.17 -4.50 12.03
N ILE A 127 5.57 -4.57 10.84
CA ILE A 127 4.91 -3.41 10.19
C ILE A 127 3.40 -3.43 10.28
N TYR A 128 2.80 -4.61 10.28
CA TYR A 128 1.36 -4.76 10.34
C TYR A 128 1.00 -5.91 11.26
N ASP A 129 -0.01 -5.71 12.09
CA ASP A 129 -0.68 -6.76 12.85
C ASP A 129 -2.17 -6.73 12.53
N PHE A 130 -2.60 -7.55 11.57
CA PHE A 130 -4.01 -7.65 11.17
C PHE A 130 -4.83 -8.55 12.13
N GLY A 131 -4.18 -9.07 13.17
CA GLY A 131 -4.82 -9.81 14.26
C GLY A 131 -5.30 -8.92 15.42
N LEU A 132 -5.08 -7.61 15.35
CA LEU A 132 -5.43 -6.67 16.42
C LEU A 132 -6.94 -6.62 16.67
N ASN A 133 -7.29 -6.58 17.96
CA ASN A 133 -8.63 -6.38 18.47
C ASN A 133 -8.78 -5.01 19.12
N VAL A 134 -10.03 -4.59 19.35
CA VAL A 134 -10.31 -3.36 20.10
C VAL A 134 -9.72 -3.44 21.50
N GLY A 135 -8.80 -2.52 21.82
CA GLY A 135 -8.10 -2.46 23.10
C GLY A 135 -6.66 -2.99 23.06
N ASP A 136 -6.26 -3.63 21.96
CA ASP A 136 -4.87 -4.02 21.74
C ASP A 136 -3.99 -2.80 21.39
N CYS A 137 -2.69 -2.90 21.66
CA CYS A 137 -1.69 -1.87 21.36
C CYS A 137 -0.67 -2.40 20.35
N PHE A 138 -0.22 -1.54 19.43
CA PHE A 138 0.89 -1.80 18.52
C PHE A 138 1.84 -0.60 18.48
N VAL A 139 3.04 -0.82 17.96
CA VAL A 139 4.06 0.24 17.78
C VAL A 139 3.85 0.88 16.41
N GLU A 140 3.55 2.18 16.38
CA GLU A 140 3.23 2.91 15.15
C GLU A 140 4.47 3.38 14.37
N ASP A 141 5.59 3.69 15.05
CA ASP A 141 6.66 4.47 14.44
C ASP A 141 8.07 3.89 14.67
N PHE A 142 8.90 4.12 13.65
CA PHE A 142 10.30 3.76 13.42
C PHE A 142 11.30 4.57 14.26
N ASN A 143 10.88 5.59 15.01
CA ASN A 143 11.81 6.35 15.85
C ASN A 143 11.92 5.86 17.31
N GLY A 144 11.24 4.76 17.67
CA GLY A 144 11.15 4.33 19.07
C GLY A 144 10.42 5.34 19.97
N LEU A 145 9.79 6.36 19.37
CA LEU A 145 8.80 7.21 20.01
C LEU A 145 7.57 6.36 20.25
N PHE A 146 7.27 6.16 21.53
CA PHE A 146 6.13 5.38 22.00
C PHE A 146 4.81 6.06 21.62
N THR A 147 4.34 5.87 20.40
CA THR A 147 2.92 6.04 20.13
C THR A 147 2.20 4.80 20.61
N THR A 148 1.26 5.01 21.53
CA THR A 148 0.34 3.99 22.00
C THR A 148 -0.91 4.07 21.13
N THR A 149 -1.30 2.94 20.52
CA THR A 149 -2.61 2.81 19.86
C THR A 149 -3.72 3.09 20.89
N LEU A 150 -4.57 4.08 20.61
CA LEU A 150 -5.62 4.50 21.53
C LEU A 150 -6.93 3.73 21.33
N LYS A 151 -7.22 3.25 20.11
CA LYS A 151 -8.43 2.46 19.85
C LYS A 151 -8.46 1.97 18.40
N LEU A 152 -8.83 0.70 18.17
CA LEU A 152 -9.46 0.29 16.90
C LEU A 152 -10.89 0.83 16.92
N GLU A 153 -11.20 1.77 16.02
CA GLU A 153 -12.47 2.49 16.00
C GLU A 153 -13.56 1.70 15.27
N SER A 154 -13.21 1.08 14.14
CA SER A 154 -14.09 0.23 13.36
C SER A 154 -13.31 -0.72 12.44
N ILE A 155 -13.97 -1.81 12.05
CA ILE A 155 -13.56 -2.61 10.90
C ILE A 155 -14.67 -2.46 9.86
N GLU A 156 -14.36 -1.88 8.71
CA GLU A 156 -15.29 -1.85 7.58
C GLU A 156 -15.01 -3.06 6.69
N VAL A 157 -16.06 -3.81 6.35
CA VAL A 157 -15.99 -4.89 5.36
C VAL A 157 -16.68 -4.41 4.09
N LYS A 158 -15.91 -4.05 3.08
CA LYS A 158 -16.43 -3.66 1.77
C LYS A 158 -15.86 -4.59 0.71
N ASP A 159 -16.73 -5.24 -0.04
CA ASP A 159 -16.41 -6.31 -1.00
C ASP A 159 -15.58 -7.46 -0.39
N GLY A 160 -15.82 -7.79 0.89
CA GLY A 160 -15.09 -8.83 1.61
C GLY A 160 -13.69 -8.41 2.09
N LYS A 161 -13.29 -7.15 1.91
CA LYS A 161 -12.00 -6.60 2.36
C LYS A 161 -12.18 -5.88 3.68
N ARG A 162 -11.33 -6.17 4.67
CA ARG A 162 -11.35 -5.55 6.00
C ARG A 162 -10.44 -4.32 6.04
N ILE A 163 -11.00 -3.18 6.42
CA ILE A 163 -10.29 -1.93 6.66
C ILE A 163 -10.32 -1.65 8.17
N PHE A 164 -9.15 -1.52 8.78
CA PHE A 164 -8.97 -1.17 10.19
C PHE A 164 -8.83 0.34 10.31
N ASN A 165 -9.75 0.98 11.01
CA ASN A 165 -9.64 2.39 11.38
C ASN A 165 -9.10 2.49 12.80
N PHE A 166 -8.02 3.24 13.01
CA PHE A 166 -7.43 3.40 14.33
C PHE A 166 -7.11 4.86 14.64
N SER A 167 -7.24 5.20 15.93
CA SER A 167 -6.73 6.44 16.49
C SER A 167 -5.46 6.16 17.30
N THR A 168 -4.50 7.07 17.19
CA THR A 168 -3.27 7.02 17.96
C THR A 168 -3.18 8.24 18.87
N ASN A 169 -2.34 8.16 19.91
CA ASN A 169 -2.17 9.26 20.86
C ASN A 169 -1.42 10.46 20.25
N ASN A 170 -0.85 10.29 19.06
CA ASN A 170 -0.23 11.34 18.29
C ASN A 170 -1.21 11.85 17.22
N ASN A 171 -1.89 12.96 17.51
CA ASN A 171 -2.80 13.62 16.55
C ASN A 171 -2.10 14.11 15.26
N GLN A 172 -0.77 14.03 15.17
CA GLN A 172 0.01 14.41 14.00
C GLN A 172 0.28 13.25 13.03
N SER A 173 -0.02 11.99 13.40
CA SER A 173 0.18 10.85 12.49
C SER A 173 -0.97 10.78 11.47
N PRO A 174 -0.66 10.76 10.17
CA PRO A 174 -1.66 10.68 9.11
C PRO A 174 -2.17 9.25 8.87
N THR A 175 -1.57 8.22 9.46
CA THR A 175 -2.06 6.85 9.29
C THR A 175 -3.23 6.60 10.23
N ARG A 176 -4.45 6.50 9.67
CA ARG A 176 -5.65 6.11 10.43
C ARG A 176 -6.36 4.90 9.83
N GLN A 177 -5.81 4.32 8.77
CA GLN A 177 -6.40 3.21 8.03
C GLN A 177 -5.37 2.20 7.55
N TRP A 178 -5.62 0.92 7.84
CA TRP A 178 -4.95 -0.21 7.21
C TRP A 178 -5.97 -1.10 6.51
N MET A 179 -5.59 -1.71 5.40
CA MET A 179 -6.41 -2.70 4.71
C MET A 179 -5.74 -4.08 4.74
N GLU A 180 -6.50 -5.11 5.10
CA GLU A 180 -6.04 -6.50 4.98
C GLU A 180 -5.57 -6.78 3.55
N GLY A 181 -4.35 -7.32 3.45
CA GLY A 181 -3.75 -7.67 2.17
C GLY A 181 -3.05 -6.54 1.42
N ALA A 182 -3.18 -5.28 1.85
CA ALA A 182 -2.60 -4.12 1.14
C ALA A 182 -1.91 -3.07 2.04
N GLY A 183 -2.04 -3.17 3.36
CA GLY A 183 -1.37 -2.27 4.31
C GLY A 183 -2.05 -0.90 4.42
N GLY A 184 -1.31 0.11 4.86
CA GLY A 184 -1.76 1.50 5.04
C GLY A 184 -1.12 2.48 4.05
N ARG A 185 -1.29 3.78 4.33
CA ARG A 185 -0.78 4.92 3.53
C ARG A 185 0.68 4.80 3.09
N TYR A 186 1.52 4.15 3.90
CA TYR A 186 2.95 4.07 3.66
C TYR A 186 3.42 2.71 3.12
N ALA A 187 2.49 1.88 2.63
CA ALA A 187 2.79 0.57 2.05
C ALA A 187 3.79 -0.24 2.90
N LEU A 188 4.96 -0.59 2.37
CA LEU A 188 6.01 -1.34 3.05
C LEU A 188 7.02 -0.42 3.73
N GLY A 189 6.54 0.61 4.44
CA GLY A 189 7.33 1.58 5.20
C GLY A 189 8.02 2.67 4.38
N LEU A 190 7.33 3.18 3.36
CA LEU A 190 7.75 4.31 2.53
C LEU A 190 7.78 5.67 3.27
N GLU A 191 7.42 5.74 4.55
CA GLU A 191 7.31 6.99 5.33
C GLU A 191 8.65 7.65 5.65
N GLU A 192 9.74 6.86 5.70
CA GLU A 192 11.02 7.27 6.28
C GLU A 192 12.19 7.17 5.32
N ILE A 193 12.01 7.52 4.04
CA ILE A 193 13.17 7.72 3.17
C ILE A 193 13.75 9.12 3.46
N TRP A 194 14.46 9.21 4.59
CA TRP A 194 15.11 10.42 5.09
C TRP A 194 16.38 10.76 4.30
N ASP A 195 16.73 12.05 4.31
CA ASP A 195 17.89 12.66 3.66
C ASP A 195 19.19 11.85 3.79
N ILE A 196 19.98 11.79 2.70
CA ILE A 196 21.43 11.62 2.85
C ILE A 196 21.98 12.97 3.32
N PRO A 197 22.72 13.04 4.45
CA PRO A 197 23.21 14.29 5.06
C PRO A 197 24.09 15.19 4.18
N THR A 198 24.43 14.77 2.96
CA THR A 198 25.34 15.47 2.06
C THR A 198 24.66 16.45 1.11
N CYS A 199 23.33 16.53 1.05
CA CYS A 199 22.67 17.60 0.30
C CYS A 199 22.04 18.65 1.22
N ILE A 200 22.50 19.89 1.07
CA ILE A 200 22.06 21.05 1.85
C ILE A 200 20.70 21.58 1.34
N GLU A 201 20.20 21.09 0.19
CA GLU A 201 19.03 21.65 -0.52
C GLU A 201 18.18 20.59 -1.27
N CYS A 202 18.16 19.31 -0.87
CA CYS A 202 17.13 18.40 -1.38
C CYS A 202 15.86 18.60 -0.54
N ASP A 203 14.77 19.06 -1.15
CA ASP A 203 13.47 19.03 -0.47
C ASP A 203 12.95 17.59 -0.44
N TRP A 204 12.38 17.25 0.71
CA TRP A 204 11.67 16.05 1.09
C TRP A 204 11.05 15.23 -0.06
N LEU A 205 11.63 14.07 -0.36
CA LEU A 205 11.03 13.06 -1.23
C LEU A 205 9.97 12.27 -0.45
N TYR A 206 8.71 12.67 -0.54
CA TYR A 206 7.61 11.88 0.01
C TYR A 206 7.05 10.93 -1.05
N PRO A 207 7.37 9.62 -1.01
CA PRO A 207 6.73 8.66 -1.89
C PRO A 207 5.22 8.63 -1.62
N GLN A 208 4.42 8.93 -2.64
CA GLN A 208 2.97 8.91 -2.55
C GLN A 208 2.47 7.54 -3.00
N TYR A 209 2.09 6.70 -2.04
CA TYR A 209 1.51 5.39 -2.33
C TYR A 209 0.17 5.55 -3.07
N GLN A 210 0.06 4.92 -4.24
CA GLN A 210 -1.08 5.10 -5.14
C GLN A 210 -2.03 3.92 -5.11
N SER A 211 -1.50 2.69 -5.16
CA SER A 211 -2.34 1.50 -5.38
C SER A 211 -1.65 0.18 -5.07
N CYS A 212 -2.46 -0.82 -4.75
CA CYS A 212 -2.05 -2.21 -4.61
C CYS A 212 -2.73 -3.10 -5.64
N TYR A 213 -1.96 -3.97 -6.29
CA TYR A 213 -2.43 -4.95 -7.26
C TYR A 213 -1.94 -6.35 -6.94
N ILE A 214 -2.69 -7.35 -7.40
CA ILE A 214 -2.19 -8.72 -7.58
C ILE A 214 -2.58 -9.21 -8.98
N GLY A 215 -1.57 -9.42 -9.84
CA GLY A 215 -1.83 -9.53 -11.27
C GLY A 215 -2.61 -8.31 -11.77
N ASP A 216 -3.76 -8.54 -12.41
CA ASP A 216 -4.63 -7.48 -12.94
C ASP A 216 -5.66 -6.97 -11.91
N ASP A 217 -5.76 -7.59 -10.72
CA ASP A 217 -6.76 -7.27 -9.72
C ASP A 217 -6.31 -6.09 -8.85
N CYS A 218 -6.97 -4.94 -9.00
CA CYS A 218 -6.79 -3.79 -8.12
C CYS A 218 -7.36 -4.07 -6.73
N LEU A 219 -6.51 -4.13 -5.71
CA LEU A 219 -6.92 -4.36 -4.33
C LEU A 219 -7.43 -3.07 -3.69
N CYS A 220 -6.68 -1.98 -3.85
CA CYS A 220 -7.05 -0.65 -3.39
C CYS A 220 -6.28 0.43 -4.14
N THR A 221 -6.81 1.65 -4.06
CA THR A 221 -6.10 2.89 -4.33
C THR A 221 -6.12 3.76 -3.08
N PHE A 222 -5.36 4.84 -3.06
CA PHE A 222 -5.35 5.80 -1.95
C PHE A 222 -5.71 7.19 -2.44
N ASP A 223 -6.48 7.93 -1.65
CA ASP A 223 -6.76 9.35 -1.94
C ASP A 223 -5.56 10.24 -1.57
N GLU A 224 -5.67 11.54 -1.86
CA GLU A 224 -4.64 12.54 -1.51
C GLU A 224 -4.32 12.63 0.00
N ASN A 225 -5.25 12.15 0.85
CA ASN A 225 -5.11 12.10 2.29
C ASN A 225 -4.58 10.73 2.77
N GLY A 226 -4.30 9.80 1.86
CA GLY A 226 -3.83 8.45 2.15
C GLY A 226 -4.89 7.51 2.71
N ASN A 227 -6.18 7.82 2.55
CA ASN A 227 -7.27 6.92 2.92
C ASN A 227 -7.46 5.83 1.87
N VAL A 228 -7.89 4.65 2.30
CA VAL A 228 -8.12 3.50 1.41
C VAL A 228 -9.38 3.74 0.58
N VAL A 229 -9.22 3.69 -0.74
CA VAL A 229 -10.31 3.71 -1.73
C VAL A 229 -10.40 2.33 -2.39
N LEU A 230 -11.57 1.70 -2.31
CA LEU A 230 -11.79 0.34 -2.78
C LEU A 230 -12.37 0.31 -4.19
N GLY A 231 -11.69 -0.40 -5.10
CA GLY A 231 -12.01 -0.37 -6.51
C GLY A 231 -11.62 0.97 -7.13
N VAL A 232 -11.29 0.98 -8.42
CA VAL A 232 -10.80 2.18 -9.12
C VAL A 232 -11.76 3.36 -8.94
N GLU A 233 -11.36 4.33 -8.12
CA GLU A 233 -11.79 5.73 -8.19
C GLU A 233 -10.53 6.61 -8.28
N VAL A 234 -9.70 6.37 -9.29
CA VAL A 234 -8.76 7.39 -9.75
C VAL A 234 -9.31 7.93 -11.06
N ILE A 235 -10.23 8.89 -10.94
CA ILE A 235 -10.39 9.87 -12.00
C ILE A 235 -9.17 10.78 -11.89
N LYS A 236 -8.08 10.43 -12.58
CA LYS A 236 -7.11 11.45 -12.96
C LYS A 236 -7.91 12.46 -13.78
N THR A 237 -8.11 13.65 -13.25
CA THR A 237 -8.48 14.81 -14.05
C THR A 237 -7.28 15.10 -14.95
N ILE A 238 -7.18 14.34 -16.05
CA ILE A 238 -6.37 14.75 -17.18
C ILE A 238 -7.16 15.91 -17.75
N ASP A 239 -6.57 17.11 -17.76
CA ASP A 239 -7.09 18.30 -18.43
C ASP A 239 -7.13 18.07 -19.96
N GLY A 240 -8.03 17.19 -20.38
CA GLY A 240 -8.38 16.88 -21.74
C GLY A 240 -9.85 16.53 -21.75
N LYS A 241 -10.65 17.25 -22.53
CA LYS A 241 -12.07 16.90 -22.75
C LYS A 241 -12.14 15.46 -23.26
N ASP A 242 -12.54 14.55 -22.39
CA ASP A 242 -12.90 13.19 -22.77
C ASP A 242 -14.34 13.23 -23.29
N ASP A 243 -14.52 13.26 -24.61
CA ASP A 243 -15.83 13.19 -25.26
C ASP A 243 -16.53 11.82 -25.05
N SER A 244 -15.94 10.92 -24.28
CA SER A 244 -16.54 9.64 -23.92
C SER A 244 -17.80 9.81 -23.07
N ILE A 245 -18.71 8.87 -23.26
CA ILE A 245 -19.97 8.76 -22.55
C ILE A 245 -20.02 7.42 -21.83
N TYR A 246 -20.63 7.39 -20.65
CA TYR A 246 -20.68 6.22 -19.77
C TYR A 246 -22.11 5.96 -19.30
N ASP A 247 -22.43 4.71 -18.98
CA ASP A 247 -23.69 4.41 -18.29
C ASP A 247 -23.59 4.70 -16.77
N LEU A 248 -24.70 4.52 -16.05
CA LEU A 248 -24.74 4.76 -14.60
C LEU A 248 -23.91 3.76 -13.78
N GLN A 249 -23.36 2.72 -14.41
CA GLN A 249 -22.45 1.76 -13.80
C GLN A 249 -20.98 2.05 -14.17
N GLY A 250 -20.71 3.15 -14.88
CA GLY A 250 -19.36 3.56 -15.27
C GLY A 250 -18.80 2.84 -16.50
N ARG A 251 -19.62 2.08 -17.24
CA ARG A 251 -19.18 1.40 -18.48
C ARG A 251 -19.23 2.37 -19.66
N ARG A 252 -18.18 2.38 -20.49
CA ARG A 252 -18.10 3.23 -21.69
C ARG A 252 -19.16 2.82 -22.72
N LEU A 253 -19.84 3.81 -23.29
CA LEU A 253 -20.86 3.64 -24.32
C LEU A 253 -20.28 4.07 -25.69
N ASN A 254 -20.66 3.33 -26.73
CA ASN A 254 -20.22 3.62 -28.10
C ASN A 254 -21.08 4.69 -28.82
N ALA A 255 -22.25 5.02 -28.27
CA ALA A 255 -23.17 6.04 -28.78
C ALA A 255 -24.09 6.53 -27.66
N GLU A 256 -24.59 7.76 -27.79
CA GLU A 256 -25.54 8.31 -26.82
C GLU A 256 -26.82 7.46 -26.80
N PRO A 257 -27.32 7.04 -25.62
CA PRO A 257 -28.58 6.33 -25.51
C PRO A 257 -29.73 7.13 -26.13
N GLU A 258 -30.71 6.46 -26.72
CA GLU A 258 -31.92 7.13 -27.26
C GLU A 258 -32.89 7.57 -26.16
N ARG A 259 -32.81 6.96 -24.97
CA ARG A 259 -33.64 7.27 -23.78
C ARG A 259 -32.87 6.97 -22.50
N GLY A 260 -33.15 7.74 -21.45
CA GLY A 260 -32.66 7.45 -20.10
C GLY A 260 -31.50 8.36 -19.66
N LEU A 261 -30.72 7.88 -18.70
CA LEU A 261 -29.63 8.63 -18.08
C LEU A 261 -28.28 8.09 -18.51
N TYR A 262 -27.36 8.98 -18.85
CA TYR A 262 -25.95 8.65 -19.10
C TYR A 262 -25.03 9.70 -18.44
N ILE A 263 -23.74 9.42 -18.39
CA ILE A 263 -22.72 10.29 -17.81
C ILE A 263 -21.83 10.80 -18.96
N LYS A 264 -21.62 12.12 -19.02
CA LYS A 264 -20.67 12.78 -19.93
C LYS A 264 -20.02 13.95 -19.19
N ASP A 265 -18.72 14.14 -19.35
CA ASP A 265 -17.96 15.21 -18.66
C ASP A 265 -18.21 15.25 -17.13
N GLY A 266 -18.31 14.08 -16.50
CA GLY A 266 -18.60 13.94 -15.07
C GLY A 266 -20.03 14.35 -14.65
N LYS A 267 -20.92 14.65 -15.59
CA LYS A 267 -22.31 15.05 -15.32
C LYS A 267 -23.31 14.01 -15.80
N LYS A 268 -24.38 13.82 -15.03
CA LYS A 268 -25.54 13.02 -15.44
C LYS A 268 -26.37 13.82 -16.45
N ILE A 269 -26.61 13.25 -17.62
CA ILE A 269 -27.44 13.81 -18.68
C ILE A 269 -28.67 12.93 -18.86
N ALA A 270 -29.85 13.56 -18.87
CA ALA A 270 -31.12 12.90 -19.14
C ALA A 270 -31.53 13.16 -20.60
N LYS A 271 -31.98 12.10 -21.28
CA LYS A 271 -32.51 12.15 -22.64
C LYS A 271 -33.94 11.64 -22.68
#